data_AF-A0A132CL90-F1
#
_entry.id   AF-A0A132CL90-F1
#
_cell.length_a   1.000
_cell.length_b   1.000
_cell.length_c   1.000
_cell.angle_alpha   90.00
_cell.angle_beta   90.00
_cell.angle_gamma   90.00
#
_symmetry.space_group_name_H-M   'P 1'
#
loop_
_entity.id
_entity.type
_entity.pdbx_description
1 polymer ?
#
loop_
_entity_poly.entity_id
_entity_poly.type
_entity_poly.pdbx_seq_one_letter_code
_entity_poly.pdbx_strand_id
1 'polypeptide(L)'
;MDHAFLRTQLQALVGPFLPRNVRSFNFRIYDNQPPVSALGFVIDPQPFEGKVIAKTDHAIIVQTARAQFAVVDRQLASHDPEEGVKVAVTPYARHHFDGTRLDAPVEEVRQTTGGQTYTVQSVILGGATTKLPLPTPRCVELAALIEQLEQLPAPDRFRRISHLLVDAGARDFVCVDPAPDDTTPPSIAFSVTTMKFDGRVTMLYDRGLDAYVIELHRDGTVVDRIDEVYVDMLGGVLERLIDDGHWRAIRIDVLAKPSRKRCA
;
A
#
# COMPACT_ATOMS: atom_id res chain seq x y z
N MET A 1 13.37 -10.89 7.10
CA MET A 1 14.66 -10.65 7.82
C MET A 1 14.54 -10.89 9.33
N ASP A 2 15.58 -11.40 10.01
CA ASP A 2 15.64 -11.52 11.48
C ASP A 2 16.11 -10.20 12.12
N HIS A 3 15.21 -9.52 12.84
CA HIS A 3 15.49 -8.23 13.47
C HIS A 3 16.45 -8.33 14.66
N ALA A 4 16.42 -9.44 15.41
CA ALA A 4 17.28 -9.61 16.57
C ALA A 4 18.73 -9.80 16.13
N PHE A 5 18.95 -10.68 15.15
CA PHE A 5 20.26 -10.89 14.56
C PHE A 5 20.82 -9.61 13.93
N LEU A 6 20.02 -8.90 13.12
CA LEU A 6 20.41 -7.63 12.52
C LEU A 6 20.85 -6.61 13.57
N ARG A 7 20.10 -6.46 14.68
CA ARG A 7 20.43 -5.52 15.76
C ARG A 7 21.80 -5.79 16.39
N THR A 8 22.20 -7.05 16.52
CA THR A 8 23.52 -7.41 17.07
C THR A 8 24.67 -6.99 16.15
N GLN A 9 24.47 -7.06 14.83
CA GLN A 9 25.50 -6.71 13.84
C GLN A 9 25.53 -5.23 13.49
N LEU A 10 24.39 -4.53 13.63
CA LEU A 10 24.21 -3.18 13.11
C LEU A 10 25.26 -2.21 13.65
N GLN A 11 25.63 -2.32 14.93
CA GLN A 11 26.65 -1.45 15.54
C GLN A 11 28.02 -1.59 14.86
N ALA A 12 28.42 -2.81 14.48
CA ALA A 12 29.67 -3.04 13.76
C ALA A 12 29.63 -2.48 12.34
N LEU A 13 28.47 -2.60 11.68
CA LEU A 13 28.26 -2.14 10.31
C LEU A 13 28.23 -0.60 10.20
N VAL A 14 27.59 0.09 11.16
CA VAL A 14 27.46 1.56 11.13
C VAL A 14 28.58 2.30 11.85
N GLY A 15 29.28 1.64 12.78
CA GLY A 15 30.32 2.23 13.62
C GLY A 15 31.37 3.08 12.87
N PRO A 16 31.94 2.59 11.74
CA PRO A 16 32.89 3.36 10.93
C PRO A 16 32.32 4.65 10.33
N PHE A 17 31.00 4.75 10.20
CA PHE A 17 30.29 5.89 9.62
C PHE A 17 29.74 6.87 10.67
N LEU A 18 29.90 6.54 11.96
CA LEU A 18 29.51 7.41 13.05
C LEU A 18 30.61 8.43 13.39
N PRO A 19 30.26 9.70 13.57
CA PRO A 19 31.19 10.69 14.08
C PRO A 19 31.64 10.35 15.50
N ARG A 20 32.91 10.62 15.82
CA ARG A 20 33.55 10.25 17.11
C ARG A 20 32.84 10.78 18.36
N ASN A 21 32.04 11.84 18.24
CA ASN A 21 31.32 12.47 19.35
C ASN A 21 29.88 11.93 19.53
N VAL A 22 29.43 11.03 18.68
CA VAL A 22 28.09 10.45 18.74
C VAL A 22 28.10 9.25 19.70
N ARG A 23 27.18 9.27 20.69
CA ARG A 23 27.06 8.21 21.70
C ARG A 23 25.94 7.20 21.41
N SER A 24 25.01 7.55 20.52
CA SER A 24 23.89 6.71 20.12
C SER A 24 23.49 7.03 18.69
N PHE A 25 22.86 6.07 18.02
CA PHE A 25 22.33 6.24 16.67
C PHE A 25 20.91 5.71 16.61
N ASN A 26 20.15 6.22 15.64
CA ASN A 26 18.79 5.76 15.37
C ASN A 26 18.76 4.98 14.06
N PHE A 27 17.88 3.99 13.98
CA PHE A 27 17.62 3.31 12.73
C PHE A 27 16.14 2.94 12.61
N ARG A 28 15.69 2.76 11.36
CA ARG A 28 14.38 2.21 11.03
C ARG A 28 14.55 1.01 10.11
N ILE A 29 13.74 -0.01 10.33
CA ILE A 29 13.70 -1.22 9.50
C ILE A 29 12.54 -1.05 8.51
N TYR A 30 12.82 -1.34 7.25
CA TYR A 30 11.88 -1.36 6.15
C TYR A 30 11.89 -2.78 5.58
N ASP A 31 10.89 -3.55 5.98
CA ASP A 31 10.70 -4.93 5.56
C ASP A 31 9.21 -5.19 5.28
N ASN A 32 8.79 -6.45 5.34
CA ASN A 32 7.42 -6.83 5.07
C ASN A 32 6.45 -6.56 6.24
N GLN A 33 6.92 -5.92 7.33
CA GLN A 33 6.08 -5.56 8.47
C GLN A 33 5.85 -4.05 8.50
N PRO A 34 4.59 -3.59 8.59
CA PRO A 34 4.33 -2.17 8.64
C PRO A 34 4.84 -1.57 9.97
N PRO A 35 5.42 -0.36 9.95
CA PRO A 35 5.85 0.28 11.17
C PRO A 35 4.63 0.68 12.01
N VAL A 36 4.69 0.33 13.29
CA VAL A 36 3.65 0.64 14.27
C VAL A 36 4.13 1.78 15.17
N SER A 37 3.30 2.80 15.30
CA SER A 37 3.51 3.93 16.19
C SER A 37 3.42 3.54 17.67
N ALA A 38 3.86 4.43 18.56
CA ALA A 38 3.73 4.25 20.00
C ALA A 38 2.26 4.09 20.47
N LEU A 39 1.29 4.58 19.68
CA LEU A 39 -0.15 4.47 19.95
C LEU A 39 -0.79 3.23 19.31
N GLY A 40 -0.01 2.33 18.71
CA GLY A 40 -0.52 1.12 18.07
C GLY A 40 -1.05 1.32 16.64
N PHE A 41 -1.05 2.55 16.12
CA PHE A 41 -1.43 2.79 14.72
C PHE A 41 -0.33 2.36 13.77
N VAL A 42 -0.73 1.72 12.68
CA VAL A 42 0.13 1.51 11.53
C VAL A 42 0.35 2.84 10.80
N ILE A 43 1.62 3.13 10.49
CA ILE A 43 2.02 4.33 9.74
C ILE A 43 2.63 3.88 8.41
N ASP A 44 2.19 4.51 7.32
CA ASP A 44 2.82 4.30 6.02
C ASP A 44 4.20 5.00 5.99
N PRO A 45 5.29 4.28 5.68
CA PRO A 45 6.60 4.90 5.64
C PRO A 45 6.70 6.03 4.59
N GLN A 46 7.52 7.03 4.91
CA GLN A 46 7.83 8.14 4.01
C GLN A 46 9.05 7.80 3.15
N PRO A 47 9.09 8.21 1.86
CA PRO A 47 10.28 8.11 1.03
C PRO A 47 11.46 8.86 1.63
N PHE A 48 12.68 8.42 1.33
CA PHE A 48 13.89 9.07 1.84
C PHE A 48 15.05 8.91 0.87
N GLU A 49 16.05 9.77 1.03
CA GLU A 49 17.33 9.64 0.34
C GLU A 49 18.45 9.31 1.33
N GLY A 50 19.49 8.66 0.82
CA GLY A 50 20.70 8.45 1.61
C GLY A 50 21.81 7.79 0.82
N LYS A 51 22.89 7.46 1.52
CA LYS A 51 24.05 6.77 0.95
C LYS A 51 24.07 5.32 1.44
N VAL A 52 24.24 4.37 0.54
CA VAL A 52 24.47 2.97 0.91
C VAL A 52 25.83 2.88 1.60
N ILE A 53 25.87 2.41 2.84
CA ILE A 53 27.10 2.35 3.65
C ILE A 53 27.57 0.92 3.94
N ALA A 54 26.65 -0.04 3.91
CA ALA A 54 26.96 -1.44 4.16
C ALA A 54 25.85 -2.32 3.57
N LYS A 55 26.22 -3.55 3.19
CA LYS A 55 25.28 -4.59 2.79
C LYS A 55 25.56 -5.90 3.53
N THR A 56 24.52 -6.71 3.67
CA THR A 56 24.58 -8.10 4.13
C THR A 56 23.76 -8.97 3.18
N ASP A 57 23.71 -10.28 3.42
CA ASP A 57 22.88 -11.19 2.63
C ASP A 57 21.38 -10.87 2.72
N HIS A 58 20.94 -10.18 3.78
CA HIS A 58 19.53 -9.91 4.05
C HIS A 58 19.17 -8.43 4.07
N ALA A 59 20.14 -7.51 4.10
CA ALA A 59 19.87 -6.10 4.34
C ALA A 59 20.77 -5.15 3.56
N ILE A 60 20.19 -4.03 3.14
CA ILE A 60 20.88 -2.85 2.60
C ILE A 60 20.80 -1.74 3.65
N ILE A 61 21.94 -1.21 4.08
CA ILE A 61 22.00 -0.17 5.11
C ILE A 61 22.28 1.18 4.45
N VAL A 62 21.35 2.10 4.60
CA VAL A 62 21.37 3.44 4.01
C VAL A 62 21.55 4.47 5.13
N GLN A 63 22.61 5.27 5.07
CA GLN A 63 22.78 6.42 5.94
C GLN A 63 21.93 7.58 5.42
N THR A 64 20.91 7.97 6.19
CA THR A 64 19.96 9.03 5.85
C THR A 64 20.35 10.37 6.48
N ALA A 65 21.00 10.34 7.65
CA ALA A 65 21.61 11.50 8.28
C ALA A 65 22.83 11.10 9.12
N ARG A 66 23.47 12.08 9.78
CA ARG A 66 24.72 11.94 10.55
C ARG A 66 24.78 10.71 11.47
N ALA A 67 23.69 10.39 12.15
CA ALA A 67 23.56 9.23 13.05
C ALA A 67 22.19 8.55 12.88
N GLN A 68 21.66 8.57 11.65
CA GLN A 68 20.38 7.98 11.31
C GLN A 68 20.55 7.05 10.11
N PHE A 69 19.98 5.86 10.23
CA PHE A 69 20.11 4.80 9.24
C PHE A 69 18.74 4.21 8.89
N ALA A 70 18.58 3.79 7.64
CA ALA A 70 17.50 2.94 7.21
C ALA A 70 18.08 1.56 6.88
N VAL A 71 17.41 0.52 7.34
CA VAL A 71 17.74 -0.86 7.00
C VAL A 71 16.63 -1.41 6.13
N VAL A 72 16.95 -1.70 4.87
CA VAL A 72 16.00 -2.20 3.88
C VAL A 72 16.21 -3.70 3.71
N ASP A 73 15.13 -4.49 3.79
CA ASP A 73 15.18 -5.92 3.49
C ASP A 73 15.58 -6.10 2.01
N ARG A 74 16.73 -6.76 1.80
CA ARG A 74 17.33 -6.92 0.47
C ARG A 74 16.47 -7.76 -0.46
N GLN A 75 15.63 -8.66 0.09
CA GLN A 75 14.71 -9.48 -0.72
C GLN A 75 13.53 -8.68 -1.27
N LEU A 76 13.19 -7.56 -0.65
CA LEU A 76 12.10 -6.69 -1.10
C LEU A 76 12.61 -5.53 -1.95
N ALA A 77 13.92 -5.26 -1.96
CA ALA A 77 14.50 -4.15 -2.71
C ALA A 77 14.38 -4.39 -4.23
N SER A 78 13.88 -3.40 -4.97
CA SER A 78 13.77 -3.49 -6.43
C SER A 78 15.13 -3.49 -7.14
N HIS A 79 16.17 -2.96 -6.49
CA HIS A 79 17.54 -2.95 -6.96
C HIS A 79 18.50 -3.17 -5.79
N ASP A 80 19.66 -3.77 -6.06
CA ASP A 80 20.74 -3.97 -5.10
C ASP A 80 21.92 -3.04 -5.43
N PRO A 81 21.87 -1.76 -5.03
CA PRO A 81 22.92 -0.78 -5.30
C PRO A 81 24.26 -1.15 -4.64
N GLU A 82 25.36 -0.70 -5.24
CA GLU A 82 26.69 -0.83 -4.63
C GLU A 82 26.88 0.06 -3.41
N GLU A 83 27.77 -0.37 -2.52
CA GLU A 83 28.20 0.46 -1.39
C GLU A 83 28.82 1.78 -1.88
N GLY A 84 28.54 2.86 -1.16
CA GLY A 84 29.00 4.20 -1.48
C GLY A 84 28.09 4.99 -2.43
N VAL A 85 27.08 4.36 -3.04
CA VAL A 85 26.14 5.01 -3.96
C VAL A 85 25.06 5.78 -3.21
N LYS A 86 24.63 6.93 -3.76
CA LYS A 86 23.47 7.67 -3.26
C LYS A 86 22.19 7.11 -3.88
N VAL A 87 21.17 6.90 -3.08
CA VAL A 87 19.90 6.29 -3.50
C VAL A 87 18.72 7.08 -3.01
N ALA A 88 17.64 7.06 -3.78
CA ALA A 88 16.30 7.38 -3.33
C ALA A 88 15.56 6.06 -3.05
N VAL A 89 14.94 5.96 -1.89
CA VAL A 89 14.21 4.77 -1.44
C VAL A 89 12.76 5.16 -1.22
N THR A 90 11.87 4.43 -1.88
CA THR A 90 10.42 4.59 -1.79
C THR A 90 9.82 3.27 -1.29
N PRO A 91 9.59 3.16 0.03
CA PRO A 91 8.85 2.04 0.61
C PRO A 91 7.38 2.07 0.18
N TYR A 92 6.70 0.95 0.38
CA TYR A 92 5.25 0.88 0.21
C TYR A 92 4.53 1.89 1.10
N ALA A 93 3.46 2.46 0.57
CA ALA A 93 2.47 3.22 1.31
C ALA A 93 1.09 2.96 0.71
N ARG A 94 0.06 2.98 1.54
CA ARG A 94 -1.32 2.87 1.07
C ARG A 94 -1.75 4.15 0.34
N HIS A 95 -2.52 3.97 -0.72
CA HIS A 95 -3.04 5.06 -1.55
C HIS A 95 -4.55 4.96 -1.72
N HIS A 96 -5.16 6.09 -2.07
CA HIS A 96 -6.49 6.17 -2.63
C HIS A 96 -6.49 5.74 -4.10
N PHE A 97 -7.68 5.50 -4.67
CA PHE A 97 -7.83 5.18 -6.10
C PHE A 97 -7.37 6.30 -7.05
N ASP A 98 -7.27 7.54 -6.56
CA ASP A 98 -6.72 8.67 -7.32
C ASP A 98 -5.18 8.74 -7.28
N GLY A 99 -4.53 7.81 -6.58
CA GLY A 99 -3.08 7.73 -6.42
C GLY A 99 -2.50 8.63 -5.33
N THR A 100 -3.33 9.38 -4.60
CA THR A 100 -2.86 10.15 -3.43
C THR A 100 -2.62 9.22 -2.23
N ARG A 101 -1.62 9.55 -1.40
CA ARG A 101 -1.32 8.77 -0.20
C ARG A 101 -2.46 8.87 0.81
N LEU A 102 -2.73 7.77 1.50
CA LEU A 102 -3.77 7.69 2.53
C LEU A 102 -3.50 8.62 3.73
N ASP A 103 -2.22 8.93 3.99
CA ASP A 103 -1.78 9.84 5.05
C ASP A 103 -1.55 11.29 4.55
N ALA A 104 -1.95 11.61 3.31
CA ALA A 104 -1.84 12.96 2.79
C ALA A 104 -2.76 13.93 3.56
N PRO A 105 -2.28 15.16 3.88
CA PRO A 105 -3.13 16.18 4.49
C PRO A 105 -4.31 16.56 3.60
N VAL A 106 -5.50 16.67 4.18
CA VAL A 106 -6.69 17.22 3.51
C VAL A 106 -6.79 18.70 3.85
N GLU A 107 -6.88 19.55 2.83
CA GLU A 107 -7.08 20.99 2.98
C GLU A 107 -8.56 21.34 2.79
N GLU A 108 -9.14 22.04 3.76
CA GLU A 108 -10.52 22.53 3.70
C GLU A 108 -10.53 24.04 3.94
N VAL A 109 -11.06 24.81 2.98
CA VAL A 109 -11.27 26.25 3.15
C VAL A 109 -12.59 26.46 3.87
N ARG A 110 -12.55 27.01 5.08
CA ARG A 110 -13.71 27.35 5.87
C ARG A 110 -13.88 28.86 5.95
N GLN A 111 -15.13 29.30 6.05
CA GLN A 111 -15.45 30.69 6.30
C GLN A 111 -15.93 30.86 7.74
N THR A 112 -15.48 31.93 8.40
CA THR A 112 -16.06 32.35 9.68
C THR A 112 -17.42 33.00 9.46
N THR A 113 -18.22 33.11 10.52
CA THR A 113 -19.51 33.82 10.51
C THR A 113 -19.37 35.30 10.07
N GLY A 114 -18.16 35.87 10.12
CA GLY A 114 -17.83 37.22 9.65
C GLY A 114 -17.27 37.28 8.22
N GLY A 115 -17.30 36.19 7.45
CA GLY A 115 -16.87 36.15 6.04
C GLY A 115 -15.36 36.01 5.82
N GLN A 116 -14.56 35.84 6.87
CA GLN A 116 -13.12 35.62 6.74
C GLN A 116 -12.84 34.14 6.41
N THR A 117 -12.11 33.90 5.32
CA THR A 117 -11.68 32.55 4.90
C THR A 117 -10.42 32.12 5.66
N TYR A 118 -10.38 30.88 6.13
CA TYR A 118 -9.20 30.22 6.69
C TYR A 118 -9.10 28.79 6.15
N THR A 119 -7.87 28.30 6.00
CA THR A 119 -7.61 26.92 5.55
C THR A 119 -7.32 26.04 6.75
N VAL A 120 -8.05 24.92 6.87
CA VAL A 120 -7.80 23.86 7.83
C VAL A 120 -7.04 22.74 7.12
N GLN A 121 -5.86 22.40 7.62
CA GLN A 121 -5.14 21.19 7.22
C GLN A 121 -5.40 20.10 8.25
N SER A 122 -5.96 18.97 7.83
CA SER A 122 -6.23 17.82 8.69
C SER A 122 -5.45 16.61 8.20
N VAL A 123 -4.80 15.89 9.12
CA VAL A 123 -4.12 14.62 8.85
C VAL A 123 -4.79 13.54 9.69
N ILE A 124 -5.28 12.47 9.03
CA ILE A 124 -5.87 11.32 9.71
C ILE A 124 -4.75 10.32 10.00
N LEU A 125 -4.24 10.33 11.23
CA LEU A 125 -3.25 9.36 11.68
C LEU A 125 -3.87 7.97 11.74
N GLY A 126 -3.22 7.00 11.08
CA GLY A 126 -3.78 5.66 10.95
C GLY A 126 -5.01 5.62 10.06
N GLY A 127 -5.11 6.55 9.09
CA GLY A 127 -6.10 6.56 8.02
C GLY A 127 -6.44 5.13 7.58
N ALA A 128 -7.73 4.81 7.61
CA ALA A 128 -8.14 3.44 7.77
C ALA A 128 -8.58 2.79 6.46
N THR A 129 -9.17 3.57 5.54
CA THR A 129 -9.82 3.06 4.32
C THR A 129 -9.78 4.09 3.18
N THR A 130 -9.88 3.60 1.95
CA THR A 130 -10.21 4.39 0.77
C THR A 130 -11.63 4.05 0.29
N LYS A 131 -12.35 5.08 -0.19
CA LYS A 131 -13.68 4.92 -0.79
C LYS A 131 -13.59 4.34 -2.19
N LEU A 132 -14.49 3.42 -2.54
CA LEU A 132 -14.60 2.97 -3.93
C LEU A 132 -15.09 4.14 -4.79
N PRO A 133 -14.61 4.29 -6.03
CA PRO A 133 -15.04 5.34 -6.95
C PRO A 133 -16.40 4.98 -7.58
N LEU A 134 -17.41 4.82 -6.73
CA LEU A 134 -18.79 4.48 -7.07
C LEU A 134 -19.74 5.51 -6.43
N PRO A 135 -20.90 5.77 -7.06
CA PRO A 135 -21.94 6.59 -6.43
C PRO A 135 -22.52 5.87 -5.20
N THR A 136 -23.15 6.63 -4.31
CA THR A 136 -23.91 6.06 -3.19
C THR A 136 -25.06 5.19 -3.73
N PRO A 137 -25.09 3.88 -3.42
CA PRO A 137 -26.10 2.98 -3.95
C PRO A 137 -27.45 3.15 -3.22
N ARG A 138 -28.54 2.75 -3.88
CA ARG A 138 -29.88 2.70 -3.30
C ARG A 138 -30.22 1.30 -2.79
N CYS A 139 -29.72 0.28 -3.48
CA CYS A 139 -29.83 -1.12 -3.10
C CYS A 139 -29.01 -1.39 -1.82
N VAL A 140 -29.65 -2.01 -0.83
CA VAL A 140 -29.03 -2.25 0.49
C VAL A 140 -27.92 -3.29 0.41
N GLU A 141 -28.07 -4.29 -0.46
CA GLU A 141 -27.09 -5.35 -0.64
C GLU A 141 -25.83 -4.83 -1.37
N LEU A 142 -26.02 -3.91 -2.34
CA LEU A 142 -24.90 -3.22 -2.97
C LEU A 142 -24.19 -2.28 -1.97
N ALA A 143 -24.93 -1.56 -1.13
CA ALA A 143 -24.37 -0.73 -0.07
C ALA A 143 -23.51 -1.55 0.90
N ALA A 144 -24.01 -2.72 1.31
CA ALA A 144 -23.28 -3.63 2.18
C ALA A 144 -22.01 -4.17 1.52
N LEU A 145 -22.06 -4.54 0.23
CA LEU A 145 -20.86 -4.99 -0.50
C LEU A 145 -19.80 -3.89 -0.58
N ILE A 146 -20.19 -2.64 -0.90
CA ILE A 146 -19.27 -1.50 -0.92
C ILE A 146 -18.65 -1.31 0.46
N GLU A 147 -19.46 -1.27 1.52
CA GLU A 147 -18.97 -1.11 2.89
C GLU A 147 -17.98 -2.22 3.26
N GLN A 148 -18.27 -3.48 2.91
CA GLN A 148 -17.38 -4.60 3.17
C GLN A 148 -16.04 -4.47 2.43
N LEU A 149 -16.05 -4.08 1.16
CA LEU A 149 -14.82 -3.84 0.40
C LEU A 149 -13.99 -2.70 0.99
N GLU A 150 -14.64 -1.66 1.52
CA GLU A 150 -13.95 -0.53 2.15
C GLU A 150 -13.45 -0.86 3.55
N GLN A 151 -14.21 -1.64 4.34
CA GLN A 151 -13.97 -1.79 5.77
C GLN A 151 -13.28 -3.11 6.15
N LEU A 152 -13.45 -4.20 5.41
CA LEU A 152 -12.86 -5.46 5.83
C LEU A 152 -11.34 -5.48 5.61
N PRO A 153 -10.59 -6.13 6.51
CA PRO A 153 -9.15 -6.28 6.36
C PRO A 153 -8.81 -7.19 5.18
N ALA A 154 -7.69 -6.89 4.51
CA ALA A 154 -7.04 -7.86 3.64
C ALA A 154 -6.36 -8.95 4.50
N PRO A 155 -6.02 -10.12 3.93
CA PRO A 155 -5.41 -11.23 4.66
C PRO A 155 -4.11 -10.88 5.39
N ASP A 156 -3.33 -9.93 4.88
CA ASP A 156 -2.10 -9.43 5.51
C ASP A 156 -2.31 -8.60 6.80
N ARG A 157 -3.56 -8.26 7.15
CA ARG A 157 -3.98 -7.49 8.33
C ARG A 157 -3.39 -6.07 8.43
N PHE A 158 -2.75 -5.60 7.37
CA PHE A 158 -2.22 -4.24 7.26
C PHE A 158 -3.10 -3.41 6.32
N ARG A 159 -3.44 -3.97 5.17
CA ARG A 159 -4.33 -3.37 4.18
C ARG A 159 -5.78 -3.71 4.50
N ARG A 160 -6.69 -2.92 3.92
CA ARG A 160 -8.10 -3.28 3.76
C ARG A 160 -8.29 -3.80 2.35
N ILE A 161 -9.41 -4.45 2.07
CA ILE A 161 -9.69 -4.96 0.73
C ILE A 161 -9.60 -3.84 -0.31
N SER A 162 -10.09 -2.64 -0.01
CA SER A 162 -9.99 -1.49 -0.92
C SER A 162 -8.54 -1.09 -1.25
N HIS A 163 -7.60 -1.19 -0.31
CA HIS A 163 -6.17 -0.96 -0.60
C HIS A 163 -5.58 -2.06 -1.47
N LEU A 164 -5.99 -3.32 -1.27
CA LEU A 164 -5.62 -4.42 -2.15
C LEU A 164 -6.09 -4.18 -3.58
N LEU A 165 -7.31 -3.66 -3.76
CA LEU A 165 -7.83 -3.28 -5.08
C LEU A 165 -7.00 -2.16 -5.72
N VAL A 166 -6.61 -1.14 -4.95
CA VAL A 166 -5.71 -0.07 -5.42
C VAL A 166 -4.37 -0.67 -5.88
N ASP A 167 -3.77 -1.53 -5.08
CA ASP A 167 -2.48 -2.17 -5.39
C ASP A 167 -2.55 -3.09 -6.61
N ALA A 168 -3.70 -3.75 -6.84
CA ALA A 168 -3.99 -4.52 -8.04
C ALA A 168 -4.27 -3.65 -9.28
N GLY A 169 -4.22 -2.33 -9.15
CA GLY A 169 -4.48 -1.38 -10.23
C GLY A 169 -5.95 -1.35 -10.66
N ALA A 170 -6.88 -1.61 -9.73
CA ALA A 170 -8.31 -1.61 -10.03
C ALA A 170 -8.80 -0.25 -10.54
N ARG A 171 -9.49 -0.26 -11.67
CA ARG A 171 -9.99 0.93 -12.38
C ARG A 171 -11.30 0.63 -13.11
N ASP A 172 -11.89 1.65 -13.73
CA ASP A 172 -13.11 1.53 -14.54
C ASP A 172 -14.29 0.91 -13.77
N PHE A 173 -14.46 1.34 -12.52
CA PHE A 173 -15.52 0.85 -11.65
C PHE A 173 -16.90 1.16 -12.21
N VAL A 174 -17.74 0.14 -12.24
CA VAL A 174 -19.17 0.26 -12.51
C VAL A 174 -19.96 -0.62 -11.56
N CYS A 175 -21.22 -0.27 -11.33
CA CYS A 175 -22.11 -1.09 -10.50
C CYS A 175 -23.48 -1.25 -11.14
N VAL A 176 -24.15 -2.35 -10.80
CA VAL A 176 -25.58 -2.55 -11.03
C VAL A 176 -26.28 -2.28 -9.70
N ASP A 177 -27.01 -1.16 -9.62
CA ASP A 177 -27.79 -0.71 -8.46
C ASP A 177 -29.30 -0.92 -8.75
N PRO A 178 -29.82 -2.16 -8.55
CA PRO A 178 -31.19 -2.50 -8.90
C PRO A 178 -32.21 -1.72 -8.07
N ALA A 179 -33.35 -1.42 -8.69
CA ALA A 179 -34.51 -0.90 -7.96
C ALA A 179 -35.09 -1.99 -7.02
N PRO A 180 -35.89 -1.63 -6.01
CA PRO A 180 -36.43 -2.61 -5.05
C PRO A 180 -37.19 -3.80 -5.67
N ASP A 181 -37.87 -3.56 -6.81
CA ASP A 181 -38.65 -4.60 -7.52
C ASP A 181 -37.85 -5.28 -8.65
N ASP A 182 -36.59 -4.90 -8.86
CA ASP A 182 -35.71 -5.47 -9.88
C ASP A 182 -34.97 -6.69 -9.33
N THR A 183 -35.17 -7.83 -9.99
CA THR A 183 -34.57 -9.12 -9.60
C THR A 183 -33.13 -9.27 -10.05
N THR A 184 -32.60 -8.32 -10.84
CA THR A 184 -31.21 -8.31 -11.27
C THR A 184 -30.28 -8.33 -10.04
N PRO A 185 -29.27 -9.21 -10.00
CA PRO A 185 -28.30 -9.23 -8.92
C PRO A 185 -27.52 -7.90 -8.84
N PRO A 186 -27.41 -7.28 -7.65
CA PRO A 186 -26.52 -6.15 -7.48
C PRO A 186 -25.09 -6.60 -7.68
N SER A 187 -24.28 -5.77 -8.34
CA SER A 187 -22.90 -6.13 -8.65
C SER A 187 -21.99 -4.92 -8.73
N ILE A 188 -20.70 -5.17 -8.53
CA ILE A 188 -19.60 -4.23 -8.78
C ILE A 188 -18.65 -4.90 -9.78
N ALA A 189 -18.17 -4.15 -10.76
CA ALA A 189 -17.16 -4.62 -11.66
C ALA A 189 -16.07 -3.56 -11.88
N PHE A 190 -14.84 -4.03 -12.07
CA PHE A 190 -13.67 -3.19 -12.30
C PHE A 190 -12.62 -3.98 -13.11
N SER A 191 -11.72 -3.27 -13.77
CA SER A 191 -10.60 -3.86 -14.49
C SER A 191 -9.36 -3.85 -13.61
N VAL A 192 -8.53 -4.90 -13.68
CA VAL A 192 -7.22 -4.98 -13.02
C VAL A 192 -6.16 -5.38 -14.04
N THR A 193 -4.91 -5.02 -13.76
CA THR A 193 -3.76 -5.48 -14.56
C THR A 193 -2.63 -5.84 -13.60
N THR A 194 -2.49 -7.14 -13.32
CA THR A 194 -1.48 -7.72 -12.43
C THR A 194 -0.80 -8.91 -13.10
N MET A 195 0.26 -9.46 -12.50
CA MET A 195 0.84 -10.71 -13.01
C MET A 195 -0.11 -11.91 -12.89
N LYS A 196 -1.03 -11.89 -11.93
CA LYS A 196 -1.98 -12.99 -11.70
C LYS A 196 -3.14 -12.95 -12.69
N PHE A 197 -3.66 -11.75 -12.92
CA PHE A 197 -4.81 -11.55 -13.77
C PHE A 197 -4.78 -10.17 -14.43
N ASP A 198 -5.08 -10.17 -15.73
CA ASP A 198 -5.30 -8.99 -16.55
C ASP A 198 -6.66 -9.17 -17.25
N GLY A 199 -7.59 -8.30 -16.90
CA GLY A 199 -8.99 -8.41 -17.29
C GLY A 199 -9.94 -7.75 -16.30
N ARG A 200 -11.23 -8.09 -16.42
CA ARG A 200 -12.31 -7.52 -15.62
C ARG A 200 -12.72 -8.49 -14.52
N VAL A 201 -12.88 -7.99 -13.31
CA VAL A 201 -13.43 -8.71 -12.16
C VAL A 201 -14.86 -8.22 -11.96
N THR A 202 -15.80 -9.13 -11.79
CA THR A 202 -17.19 -8.82 -11.45
C THR A 202 -17.56 -9.53 -10.15
N MET A 203 -18.07 -8.79 -9.18
CA MET A 203 -18.56 -9.30 -7.90
C MET A 203 -20.06 -9.13 -7.87
N LEU A 204 -20.80 -10.24 -7.81
CA LEU A 204 -22.27 -10.26 -7.81
C LEU A 204 -22.75 -10.76 -6.46
N TYR A 205 -23.89 -10.28 -6.00
CA TYR A 205 -24.56 -10.83 -4.82
C TYR A 205 -25.65 -11.81 -5.21
N ASP A 206 -25.52 -13.06 -4.77
CA ASP A 206 -26.52 -14.12 -4.94
C ASP A 206 -27.49 -14.11 -3.76
N ARG A 207 -28.70 -13.62 -4.00
CA ARG A 207 -29.78 -13.54 -2.98
C ARG A 207 -30.25 -14.93 -2.51
N GLY A 208 -30.12 -15.96 -3.33
CA GLY A 208 -30.59 -17.31 -3.00
C GLY A 208 -29.67 -18.00 -2.00
N LEU A 209 -28.36 -17.77 -2.13
CA LEU A 209 -27.33 -18.36 -1.26
C LEU A 209 -26.84 -17.41 -0.16
N ASP A 210 -27.26 -16.14 -0.19
CA ASP A 210 -26.74 -15.08 0.68
C ASP A 210 -25.20 -15.03 0.67
N ALA A 211 -24.65 -15.06 -0.55
CA ALA A 211 -23.22 -15.13 -0.79
C ALA A 211 -22.83 -14.29 -2.01
N TYR A 212 -21.54 -13.98 -2.14
CA TYR A 212 -21.02 -13.38 -3.34
C TYR A 212 -20.59 -14.43 -4.36
N VAL A 213 -20.61 -14.02 -5.62
CA VAL A 213 -19.99 -14.70 -6.74
C VAL A 213 -18.94 -13.75 -7.29
N ILE A 214 -17.74 -14.26 -7.54
CA ILE A 214 -16.68 -13.51 -8.21
C ILE A 214 -16.40 -14.16 -9.55
N GLU A 215 -16.54 -13.37 -10.61
CA GLU A 215 -16.23 -13.78 -11.98
C GLU A 215 -15.02 -13.02 -12.50
N LEU A 216 -14.10 -13.76 -13.12
CA LEU A 216 -13.01 -13.20 -13.90
C LEU A 216 -13.39 -13.23 -15.37
N HIS A 217 -13.28 -12.08 -16.04
CA HIS A 217 -13.65 -11.89 -17.42
C HIS A 217 -12.44 -11.46 -18.26
N ARG A 218 -12.22 -12.13 -19.39
CA ARG A 218 -11.25 -11.72 -20.40
C ARG A 218 -11.97 -11.62 -21.74
N ASP A 219 -11.79 -10.50 -22.44
CA ASP A 219 -12.43 -10.22 -23.73
C ASP A 219 -13.97 -10.45 -23.71
N GLY A 220 -14.61 -10.08 -22.59
CA GLY A 220 -16.06 -10.22 -22.40
C GLY A 220 -16.56 -11.64 -22.10
N THR A 221 -15.64 -12.60 -21.93
CA THR A 221 -15.97 -13.99 -21.58
C THR A 221 -15.56 -14.31 -20.15
N VAL A 222 -16.42 -15.00 -19.40
CA VAL A 222 -16.08 -15.54 -18.08
C VAL A 222 -15.03 -16.64 -18.24
N VAL A 223 -13.83 -16.40 -17.69
CA VAL A 223 -12.71 -17.36 -17.72
C VAL A 223 -12.56 -18.11 -16.40
N ASP A 224 -13.08 -17.55 -15.31
CA ASP A 224 -13.14 -18.21 -14.01
C ASP A 224 -14.35 -17.68 -13.22
N ARG A 225 -14.91 -18.52 -12.36
CA ARG A 225 -16.06 -18.19 -11.52
C ARG A 225 -15.93 -18.90 -10.19
N ILE A 226 -16.02 -18.11 -9.12
CA ILE A 226 -15.94 -18.56 -7.75
C ILE A 226 -17.29 -18.26 -7.11
N ASP A 227 -18.08 -19.30 -6.89
CA ASP A 227 -19.35 -19.25 -6.17
C ASP A 227 -19.13 -19.36 -4.65
N GLU A 228 -20.21 -19.13 -3.87
CA GLU A 228 -20.23 -19.30 -2.41
C GLU A 228 -19.13 -18.50 -1.68
N VAL A 229 -18.85 -17.27 -2.13
CA VAL A 229 -17.89 -16.39 -1.47
C VAL A 229 -18.59 -15.63 -0.35
N TYR A 230 -18.43 -16.13 0.88
CA TYR A 230 -18.94 -15.45 2.07
C TYR A 230 -18.11 -14.21 2.43
N VAL A 231 -18.70 -13.34 3.26
CA VAL A 231 -18.12 -12.05 3.67
C VAL A 231 -16.70 -12.18 4.23
N ASP A 232 -16.44 -13.21 5.03
CA ASP A 232 -15.14 -13.50 5.64
C ASP A 232 -14.10 -14.07 4.66
N MET A 233 -14.55 -14.59 3.51
CA MET A 233 -13.69 -15.12 2.46
C MET A 233 -13.29 -14.06 1.43
N LEU A 234 -14.03 -12.93 1.36
CA LEU A 234 -13.91 -11.93 0.31
C LEU A 234 -12.47 -11.45 0.08
N GLY A 235 -11.79 -11.05 1.15
CA GLY A 235 -10.41 -10.58 1.08
C GLY A 235 -9.42 -11.66 0.65
N GLY A 236 -9.59 -12.89 1.13
CA GLY A 236 -8.73 -14.03 0.79
C GLY A 236 -8.90 -14.48 -0.66
N VAL A 237 -10.14 -14.48 -1.16
CA VAL A 237 -10.42 -14.81 -2.57
C VAL A 237 -9.83 -13.74 -3.49
N LEU A 238 -10.04 -12.45 -3.20
CA LEU A 238 -9.46 -11.37 -4.00
C LEU A 238 -7.93 -11.38 -3.96
N GLU A 239 -7.30 -11.58 -2.81
CA GLU A 239 -5.84 -11.74 -2.73
C GLU A 239 -5.34 -12.89 -3.62
N ARG A 240 -6.00 -14.05 -3.56
CA ARG A 240 -5.65 -15.19 -4.38
C ARG A 240 -5.74 -14.89 -5.87
N LEU A 241 -6.82 -14.23 -6.30
CA LEU A 241 -7.12 -14.01 -7.72
C LEU A 241 -6.32 -12.86 -8.34
N ILE A 242 -6.13 -11.74 -7.62
CA ILE A 242 -5.65 -10.49 -8.23
C ILE A 242 -4.46 -9.83 -7.53
N ASP A 243 -4.07 -10.23 -6.31
CA ASP A 243 -2.92 -9.63 -5.64
C ASP A 243 -1.63 -10.43 -5.89
N ASP A 244 -0.70 -9.90 -6.67
CA ASP A 244 0.56 -10.56 -7.00
C ASP A 244 1.71 -10.23 -6.02
N GLY A 245 1.45 -9.46 -4.97
CA GLY A 245 2.40 -9.10 -3.93
C GLY A 245 3.44 -8.04 -4.33
N HIS A 246 3.36 -7.47 -5.54
CA HIS A 246 4.33 -6.46 -6.00
C HIS A 246 4.37 -5.22 -5.14
N TRP A 247 3.25 -4.88 -4.49
CA TRP A 247 3.17 -3.76 -3.56
C TRP A 247 4.20 -3.84 -2.42
N ARG A 248 4.68 -5.04 -2.07
CA ARG A 248 5.69 -5.24 -1.02
C ARG A 248 7.10 -4.81 -1.45
N ALA A 249 7.32 -4.59 -2.75
CA ALA A 249 8.61 -4.19 -3.27
C ALA A 249 8.98 -2.77 -2.80
N ILE A 250 10.16 -2.64 -2.21
CA ILE A 250 10.74 -1.37 -1.81
C ILE A 250 11.53 -0.84 -3.00
N ARG A 251 11.03 0.22 -3.62
CA ARG A 251 11.67 0.81 -4.79
C ARG A 251 12.96 1.52 -4.38
N ILE A 252 14.06 1.17 -5.03
CA ILE A 252 15.36 1.83 -4.86
C ILE A 252 15.81 2.37 -6.22
N ASP A 253 15.99 3.68 -6.31
CA ASP A 253 16.52 4.37 -7.48
C ASP A 253 17.93 4.89 -7.18
N VAL A 254 18.90 4.56 -8.04
CA VAL A 254 20.27 5.08 -7.92
C VAL A 254 20.31 6.53 -8.41
N LEU A 255 20.66 7.45 -7.52
CA LEU A 255 20.86 8.85 -7.85
C LEU A 255 22.26 8.98 -8.47
N ALA A 256 22.34 9.62 -9.64
CA ALA A 256 23.54 9.68 -10.48
C ALA A 256 24.83 9.92 -9.67
N LYS A 257 25.86 9.11 -9.94
CA LYS A 257 27.18 9.23 -9.30
C LYS A 257 27.73 10.64 -9.54
N PRO A 258 28.30 11.33 -8.52
CA PRO A 258 29.12 12.50 -8.81
C PRO A 258 30.23 12.07 -9.77
N SER A 259 30.36 12.80 -10.89
CA SER A 259 31.39 12.54 -11.89
C SER A 259 32.76 12.49 -11.19
N ARG A 260 33.51 11.40 -11.44
CA ARG A 260 34.93 11.37 -11.07
C ARG A 260 35.58 12.58 -11.74
N LYS A 261 36.03 13.57 -10.95
CA LYS A 261 36.93 14.60 -11.46
C LYS A 261 38.11 13.87 -12.08
N ARG A 262 38.28 14.00 -13.40
CA ARG A 262 39.53 13.67 -14.08
C ARG A 262 40.61 14.53 -13.44
N CYS A 263 41.53 13.91 -12.70
CA CYS A 263 42.82 14.54 -12.44
C CYS A 263 43.54 14.64 -13.78
N ALA A 264 43.78 15.87 -14.23
CA ALA A 264 44.82 16.18 -15.19
C ALA A 264 46.14 16.35 -14.44
#